data_AF-A0A453G1G9-F1
#
_entry.id   AF-A0A453G1G9-F1
#
_cell.length_a   1.000
_cell.length_b   1.000
_cell.length_c   1.000
_cell.angle_alpha   90.00
_cell.angle_beta   90.00
_cell.angle_gamma   90.00
#
_symmetry.space_group_name_H-M   'P 1'
#
loop_
_entity.id
_entity.type
_entity.pdbx_description
1 polymer ?
#
loop_
_entity_poly.entity_id
_entity_poly.type
_entity_poly.pdbx_seq_one_letter_code
_entity_poly.pdbx_strand_id
1 'polypeptide(L)'
;MVLLRPKEQEGKGVMVKLLPIWMTSVVYAMVIVQVSTLFTKQGSTMDRRIGATTGLVVPPAALQSFVGLAIIASVPIYDRAFVPLARRVTKHPSGITMLQRIGAGMAIASVAMAVAALVEAARLRAARDAGLVDSPGVTVPMSLWWMVPQYVLLGLANVFTMVGLEEFFYDQVPDALRSVGLALCMSIMGVGNYASGVLVSAVDWATMRTGESWFSDNLNRAHLDYFYWALAGVAALEVLVFLYFSTRYVY
;
A
#
# COMPACT_ATOMS: atom_id res chain seq x y z
N MET A 1 -12.72 26.66 -41.79
CA MET A 1 -13.62 26.42 -40.65
C MET A 1 -12.97 25.37 -39.76
N VAL A 2 -12.09 25.80 -38.86
CA VAL A 2 -11.45 24.92 -37.87
C VAL A 2 -12.48 24.73 -36.77
N LEU A 3 -13.06 23.52 -36.69
CA LEU A 3 -13.92 23.13 -35.58
C LEU A 3 -13.09 23.15 -34.29
N LEU A 4 -13.19 24.25 -33.54
CA LEU A 4 -12.81 24.28 -32.14
C LEU A 4 -13.67 23.22 -31.44
N ARG A 5 -13.10 22.05 -31.16
CA ARG A 5 -13.73 21.12 -30.21
C ARG A 5 -13.95 21.88 -28.92
N PRO A 6 -15.16 21.87 -28.33
CA PRO A 6 -15.37 22.49 -27.04
C PRO A 6 -14.42 21.85 -26.04
N LYS A 7 -13.69 22.67 -25.25
CA LYS A 7 -12.75 22.21 -24.20
C LYS A 7 -13.36 21.17 -23.25
N GLU A 8 -14.68 21.15 -23.11
CA GLU A 8 -15.42 20.11 -22.37
C GLU A 8 -15.32 18.70 -22.99
N GLN A 9 -15.31 18.57 -24.32
CA GLN A 9 -15.14 17.27 -25.00
C GLN A 9 -13.71 16.76 -24.87
N GLU A 10 -12.72 17.66 -24.84
CA GLU A 10 -11.32 17.29 -24.58
C GLU A 10 -11.15 16.78 -23.14
N GLY A 11 -11.73 17.47 -22.16
CA GLY A 11 -11.71 17.04 -20.77
C GLY A 11 -12.36 15.67 -20.55
N LYS A 12 -13.55 15.43 -21.12
CA LYS A 12 -14.24 14.12 -21.01
C LYS A 12 -13.43 12.98 -21.62
N GLY A 13 -12.80 13.21 -22.78
CA GLY A 13 -11.96 12.21 -23.44
C GLY A 13 -10.73 11.82 -22.62
N VAL A 14 -10.10 12.80 -21.96
CA VAL A 14 -8.95 12.58 -21.07
C VAL A 14 -9.35 11.77 -19.83
N MET A 15 -10.47 12.09 -19.18
CA MET A 15 -10.90 11.39 -17.97
C MET A 15 -11.16 9.89 -18.22
N VAL A 16 -11.72 9.54 -19.38
CA VAL A 16 -11.92 8.14 -19.78
C VAL A 16 -10.60 7.40 -19.94
N LYS A 17 -9.53 8.06 -20.42
CA LYS A 17 -8.20 7.46 -20.53
C LYS A 17 -7.55 7.21 -19.17
N LEU A 18 -7.83 8.05 -18.17
CA LEU A 18 -7.27 7.91 -16.82
C LEU A 18 -7.96 6.83 -15.99
N LEU A 19 -9.20 6.49 -16.34
CA LEU A 19 -10.05 5.57 -15.58
C LEU A 19 -9.43 4.16 -15.37
N PRO A 20 -8.78 3.51 -16.35
CA PRO A 20 -8.09 2.24 -16.12
C PRO A 20 -6.99 2.32 -15.06
N ILE A 21 -6.15 3.36 -15.12
CA ILE A 21 -5.06 3.59 -14.15
C ILE A 21 -5.62 3.91 -12.77
N TRP A 22 -6.68 4.71 -12.72
CA TRP A 22 -7.40 5.02 -11.49
C TRP A 22 -7.95 3.75 -10.84
N MET A 23 -8.63 2.89 -11.60
CA MET A 23 -9.25 1.66 -11.10
C MET A 23 -8.22 0.67 -10.55
N THR A 24 -7.10 0.47 -11.26
CA THR A 24 -6.05 -0.43 -10.77
C THR A 24 -5.48 0.06 -9.46
N SER A 25 -5.28 1.38 -9.31
CA SER A 25 -4.68 1.99 -8.12
C SER A 25 -5.53 1.89 -6.84
N VAL A 26 -6.80 1.48 -6.95
CA VAL A 26 -7.67 1.24 -5.78
C VAL A 26 -7.11 0.12 -4.90
N VAL A 27 -6.50 -0.91 -5.50
CA VAL A 27 -5.94 -2.04 -4.74
C VAL A 27 -4.71 -1.59 -3.95
N TYR A 28 -3.82 -0.79 -4.54
CA TYR A 28 -2.75 -0.13 -3.81
C TYR A 28 -3.28 0.67 -2.60
N ALA A 29 -4.36 1.42 -2.76
CA ALA A 29 -4.97 2.15 -1.65
C ALA A 29 -5.49 1.21 -0.55
N MET A 30 -6.09 0.06 -0.89
CA MET A 30 -6.50 -0.95 0.08
C MET A 30 -5.30 -1.47 0.91
N VAL A 31 -4.14 -1.64 0.27
CA VAL A 31 -2.90 -2.05 0.94
C VAL A 31 -2.42 -0.98 1.92
N ILE A 32 -2.40 0.29 1.51
CA ILE A 32 -1.94 1.40 2.36
C ILE A 32 -2.82 1.57 3.62
N VAL A 33 -4.13 1.29 3.53
CA VAL A 33 -5.05 1.38 4.68
C VAL A 33 -4.68 0.42 5.81
N GLN A 34 -3.96 -0.67 5.53
CA GLN A 34 -3.54 -1.64 6.55
C GLN A 34 -2.55 -1.03 7.55
N VAL A 35 -1.77 -0.03 7.14
CA VAL A 35 -0.75 0.68 7.94
C VAL A 35 -1.32 1.25 9.24
N SER A 36 -2.53 1.84 9.17
CA SER A 36 -3.18 2.47 10.31
C SER A 36 -4.14 1.53 11.04
N THR A 37 -4.54 0.42 10.42
CA THR A 37 -5.57 -0.50 10.93
C THR A 37 -4.96 -1.82 11.42
N LEU A 38 -4.91 -2.85 10.56
CA LEU A 38 -4.49 -4.20 10.95
C LEU A 38 -3.03 -4.26 11.40
N PHE A 39 -2.14 -3.44 10.85
CA PHE A 39 -0.74 -3.40 11.30
C PHE A 39 -0.64 -2.85 12.72
N THR A 40 -1.44 -1.82 13.06
CA THR A 40 -1.53 -1.29 14.42
C THR A 40 -2.09 -2.35 15.38
N LYS A 41 -3.12 -3.11 14.96
CA LYS A 41 -3.70 -4.21 15.75
C LYS A 41 -2.69 -5.33 15.98
N GLN A 42 -2.00 -5.77 14.94
CA GLN A 42 -0.92 -6.75 14.99
C GLN A 42 0.15 -6.32 16.00
N GLY A 43 0.71 -5.11 15.83
CA GLY A 43 1.75 -4.56 16.70
C GLY A 43 1.30 -4.37 18.15
N SER A 44 0.00 -4.22 18.42
CA SER A 44 -0.52 -4.09 19.79
C SER A 44 -0.37 -5.36 20.63
N THR A 45 -0.23 -6.52 19.99
CA THR A 45 -0.06 -7.82 20.65
C THR A 45 1.40 -8.22 20.87
N MET A 46 2.36 -7.48 20.31
CA MET A 46 3.78 -7.80 20.32
C MET A 46 4.50 -7.17 21.52
N ASP A 47 5.73 -7.59 21.80
CA ASP A 47 6.56 -6.93 22.81
C ASP A 47 7.06 -5.57 22.32
N ARG A 48 6.55 -4.52 22.98
CA ARG A 48 6.75 -3.11 22.64
C ARG A 48 7.85 -2.44 23.47
N ARG A 49 8.56 -3.19 24.32
CA ARG A 49 9.62 -2.63 25.16
C ARG A 49 10.86 -2.31 24.32
N ILE A 50 11.36 -1.08 24.40
CA ILE A 50 12.67 -0.71 23.87
C ILE A 50 13.69 -0.93 24.99
N GLY A 51 14.68 -1.77 24.73
CA GLY A 51 15.80 -2.03 25.63
C GLY A 51 15.41 -2.82 26.89
N ALA A 52 16.34 -3.64 27.40
CA ALA A 52 16.10 -4.39 28.63
C ALA A 52 16.01 -3.50 29.88
N THR A 53 16.57 -2.28 29.83
CA THR A 53 16.84 -1.44 31.00
C THR A 53 16.02 -0.15 31.06
N THR A 54 15.50 0.34 29.93
CA THR A 54 14.81 1.63 29.85
C THR A 54 13.33 1.57 30.21
N GLY A 55 12.71 0.39 30.18
CA GLY A 55 11.29 0.20 30.51
C GLY A 55 10.30 0.91 29.58
N LEU A 56 10.78 1.58 28.53
CA LEU A 56 9.99 2.36 27.60
C LEU A 56 9.13 1.44 26.74
N VAL A 57 7.81 1.64 26.77
CA VAL A 57 6.83 0.89 25.97
C VAL A 57 6.35 1.75 24.81
N VAL A 58 6.66 1.33 23.59
CA VAL A 58 6.29 2.06 22.38
C VAL A 58 4.80 1.88 22.07
N PRO A 59 4.05 2.95 21.77
CA PRO A 59 2.70 2.82 21.23
C PRO A 59 2.74 2.14 19.85
N PRO A 60 1.88 1.15 19.54
CA PRO A 60 1.90 0.47 18.23
C PRO A 60 1.74 1.45 17.05
N ALA A 61 0.91 2.48 17.22
CA ALA A 61 0.70 3.52 16.23
C ALA A 61 1.97 4.33 15.91
N ALA A 62 2.97 4.38 16.82
CA ALA A 62 4.24 5.04 16.55
C ALA A 62 5.02 4.36 15.42
N LEU A 63 4.72 3.10 15.09
CA LEU A 63 5.32 2.44 13.93
C LEU A 63 4.96 3.11 12.60
N GLN A 64 3.84 3.83 12.53
CA GLN A 64 3.47 4.59 11.33
C GLN A 64 4.52 5.66 11.00
N SER A 65 5.30 6.14 11.97
CA SER A 65 6.42 7.05 11.73
C SER A 65 7.49 6.44 10.82
N PHE A 66 7.64 5.11 10.76
CA PHE A 66 8.58 4.46 9.83
C PHE A 66 8.21 4.67 8.36
N VAL A 67 6.92 4.83 8.03
CA VAL A 67 6.49 5.22 6.68
C VAL A 67 7.03 6.61 6.35
N GLY A 68 6.85 7.58 7.25
CA GLY A 68 7.36 8.94 7.07
C GLY A 68 8.89 8.99 6.99
N LEU A 69 9.59 8.25 7.86
CA LEU A 69 11.05 8.15 7.82
C LEU A 69 11.55 7.50 6.53
N ALA A 70 10.88 6.44 6.05
CA ALA A 70 11.21 5.80 4.80
C ALA A 70 11.02 6.78 3.62
N ILE A 71 9.93 7.57 3.60
CA ILE A 71 9.71 8.61 2.59
C ILE A 71 10.84 9.65 2.62
N ILE A 72 11.15 10.21 3.80
CA ILE A 72 12.20 11.23 3.97
C ILE A 72 13.56 10.70 3.51
N ALA A 73 13.87 9.44 3.81
CA ALA A 73 15.12 8.82 3.39
C ALA A 73 15.14 8.50 1.88
N SER A 74 14.03 8.05 1.32
CA SER A 74 13.97 7.56 -0.06
C SER A 74 13.85 8.67 -1.11
N VAL A 75 13.26 9.82 -0.80
CA VAL A 75 13.15 10.95 -1.74
C VAL A 75 14.54 11.46 -2.20
N PRO A 76 15.51 11.79 -1.31
CA PRO A 76 16.84 12.18 -1.75
C PRO A 76 17.57 11.10 -2.54
N ILE A 77 17.40 9.83 -2.17
CA ILE A 77 17.99 8.70 -2.88
C ILE A 77 17.42 8.61 -4.30
N TYR A 78 16.10 8.79 -4.43
CA TYR A 78 15.43 8.80 -5.72
C TYR A 78 15.94 9.95 -6.60
N ASP A 79 15.93 11.19 -6.10
CA ASP A 79 16.26 12.37 -6.89
C ASP A 79 17.76 12.49 -7.21
N ARG A 80 18.63 12.12 -6.26
CA ARG A 80 20.08 12.35 -6.38
C ARG A 80 20.85 11.14 -6.93
N ALA A 81 20.35 9.93 -6.72
CA ALA A 81 21.04 8.71 -7.16
C ALA A 81 20.28 7.99 -8.26
N PHE A 82 19.00 7.67 -8.05
CA PHE A 82 18.23 6.88 -9.00
C PHE A 82 17.95 7.63 -10.31
N VAL A 83 17.40 8.85 -10.25
CA VAL A 83 17.04 9.62 -11.46
C VAL A 83 18.24 9.88 -12.37
N PRO A 84 19.41 10.35 -11.87
CA PRO A 84 20.59 10.56 -12.73
C PRO A 84 21.11 9.27 -13.35
N LEU A 85 21.11 8.16 -12.61
CA LEU A 85 21.55 6.86 -13.12
C LEU A 85 20.57 6.33 -14.17
N ALA A 86 19.28 6.36 -13.86
CA ALA A 86 18.22 5.92 -14.78
C ALA A 86 18.25 6.75 -16.07
N ARG A 87 18.41 8.08 -15.98
CA ARG A 87 18.53 8.96 -17.15
C ARG A 87 19.70 8.59 -18.06
N ARG A 88 20.84 8.13 -17.52
CA ARG A 88 21.97 7.67 -18.34
C ARG A 88 21.63 6.43 -19.18
N VAL A 89 20.76 5.56 -18.67
CA VAL A 89 20.38 4.31 -19.33
C VAL A 89 19.18 4.52 -20.26
N THR A 90 18.11 5.13 -19.76
CA THR A 90 16.83 5.28 -20.47
C THR A 90 16.79 6.47 -21.42
N LYS A 91 17.68 7.45 -21.22
CA LYS A 91 17.67 8.77 -21.88
C LYS A 91 16.40 9.60 -21.64
N HIS A 92 15.54 9.18 -20.69
CA HIS A 92 14.33 9.91 -20.34
C HIS A 92 14.65 11.05 -19.35
N PRO A 93 14.09 12.27 -19.51
CA PRO A 93 14.37 13.40 -18.61
C PRO A 93 14.13 13.06 -17.13
N SER A 94 13.05 12.36 -16.80
CA SER A 94 12.73 11.95 -15.44
C SER A 94 13.37 10.61 -15.01
N GLY A 95 14.28 10.06 -15.81
CA GLY A 95 14.93 8.76 -15.57
C GLY A 95 14.04 7.56 -15.93
N ILE A 96 12.80 7.52 -15.47
CA ILE A 96 11.77 6.54 -15.88
C ILE A 96 10.47 7.26 -16.20
N THR A 97 9.52 6.58 -16.85
CA THR A 97 8.19 7.16 -17.09
C THR A 97 7.37 7.16 -15.79
N MET A 98 6.37 8.05 -15.71
CA MET A 98 5.46 8.10 -14.55
C MET A 98 4.76 6.75 -14.32
N LEU A 99 4.33 6.08 -15.40
CA LEU A 99 3.67 4.77 -15.30
C LEU A 99 4.62 3.67 -14.82
N GLN A 100 5.88 3.67 -15.25
CA GLN A 100 6.89 2.74 -14.73
C GLN A 100 7.15 2.96 -13.23
N ARG A 101 7.20 4.23 -12.80
CA ARG A 101 7.36 4.60 -11.40
C ARG A 101 6.18 4.09 -10.56
N ILE A 102 4.95 4.33 -11.02
CA ILE A 102 3.71 3.86 -10.36
C ILE A 102 3.71 2.33 -10.25
N GLY A 103 3.97 1.61 -11.35
CA GLY A 103 3.97 0.16 -11.37
C GLY A 103 5.03 -0.46 -10.46
N ALA A 104 6.22 0.14 -10.38
CA ALA A 104 7.26 -0.29 -9.44
C ALA A 104 6.80 -0.14 -7.99
N GLY A 105 6.14 0.97 -7.66
CA GLY A 105 5.56 1.18 -6.32
C GLY A 105 4.47 0.17 -5.97
N MET A 106 3.56 -0.15 -6.90
CA MET A 106 2.54 -1.19 -6.72
C MET A 106 3.18 -2.58 -6.48
N ALA A 107 4.25 -2.90 -7.21
CA ALA A 107 4.98 -4.15 -7.00
C ALA A 107 5.65 -4.21 -5.61
N ILE A 108 6.25 -3.10 -5.15
CA ILE A 108 6.81 -3.00 -3.79
C ILE A 108 5.71 -3.17 -2.75
N ALA A 109 4.51 -2.60 -2.96
CA ALA A 109 3.38 -2.77 -2.05
C ALA A 109 2.90 -4.23 -1.97
N SER A 110 2.86 -4.96 -3.09
CA SER A 110 2.56 -6.40 -3.11
C SER A 110 3.60 -7.19 -2.30
N VAL A 111 4.90 -6.90 -2.49
CA VAL A 111 5.98 -7.51 -1.69
C VAL A 111 5.84 -7.16 -0.21
N ALA A 112 5.47 -5.93 0.13
CA ALA A 112 5.25 -5.52 1.52
C ALA A 112 4.14 -6.34 2.20
N MET A 113 3.06 -6.66 1.48
CA MET A 113 2.00 -7.53 1.99
C MET A 113 2.45 -8.97 2.18
N ALA A 114 3.27 -9.51 1.27
CA ALA A 114 3.87 -10.82 1.47
C ALA A 114 4.80 -10.85 2.70
N VAL A 115 5.60 -9.80 2.90
CA VAL A 115 6.43 -9.64 4.11
C VAL A 115 5.56 -9.57 5.36
N ALA A 116 4.46 -8.80 5.34
CA ALA A 116 3.54 -8.72 6.47
C ALA A 116 2.90 -10.07 6.80
N ALA A 117 2.55 -10.86 5.79
CA ALA A 117 2.02 -12.22 5.96
C ALA A 117 3.05 -13.14 6.65
N LEU A 118 4.32 -13.06 6.27
CA LEU A 118 5.40 -13.84 6.89
C LEU A 118 5.66 -13.40 8.34
N VAL A 119 5.66 -12.09 8.61
CA VAL A 119 5.81 -11.56 9.98
C VAL A 119 4.65 -12.02 10.86
N GLU A 120 3.42 -12.03 10.33
CA GLU A 120 2.26 -12.48 11.08
C GLU A 120 2.27 -13.99 11.33
N ALA A 121 2.67 -14.79 10.34
CA ALA A 121 2.86 -16.23 10.53
C ALA A 121 3.90 -16.52 11.62
N ALA A 122 4.98 -15.73 11.70
CA ALA A 122 5.97 -15.85 12.77
C ALA A 122 5.39 -15.45 14.14
N ARG A 123 4.56 -14.40 14.22
CA ARG A 123 3.87 -13.97 15.44
C ARG A 123 2.91 -15.05 15.96
N LEU A 124 2.11 -15.63 15.07
CA LEU A 124 1.17 -16.70 15.42
C LEU A 124 1.90 -17.95 15.90
N ARG A 125 3.05 -18.31 15.31
CA ARG A 125 3.91 -19.39 15.82
C ARG A 125 4.44 -19.09 17.21
N ALA A 126 5.00 -17.89 17.43
CA ALA A 126 5.49 -17.49 18.74
C ALA A 126 4.38 -17.51 19.82
N ALA A 127 3.16 -17.12 19.48
CA ALA A 127 2.01 -17.20 20.38
C ALA A 127 1.64 -18.66 20.71
N ARG A 128 1.69 -19.57 19.73
CA ARG A 128 1.45 -21.01 19.94
C ARG A 128 2.52 -21.66 20.80
N ASP A 129 3.79 -21.40 20.50
CA ASP A 129 4.92 -21.97 21.23
C ASP A 129 4.95 -21.52 22.69
N ALA A 130 4.47 -20.31 22.97
CA ALA A 130 4.31 -19.77 24.32
C ALA A 130 3.00 -20.18 25.02
N GLY A 131 2.14 -20.97 24.37
CA GLY A 131 0.84 -21.38 24.94
C GLY A 131 -0.19 -20.26 25.08
N LEU A 132 -0.04 -19.16 24.33
CA LEU A 132 -0.85 -17.94 24.45
C LEU A 132 -2.06 -17.89 23.51
N VAL A 133 -2.37 -19.00 22.82
CA VAL A 133 -3.46 -19.06 21.82
C VAL A 133 -4.80 -18.63 22.42
N ASP A 134 -5.11 -19.08 23.63
CA ASP A 134 -6.37 -18.81 24.33
C ASP A 134 -6.26 -17.70 25.39
N SER A 135 -5.15 -16.95 25.39
CA SER A 135 -4.90 -15.85 26.32
C SER A 135 -4.88 -14.50 25.60
N PRO A 136 -6.04 -14.01 25.12
CA PRO A 136 -6.12 -12.71 24.47
C PRO A 136 -5.68 -11.61 25.45
N GLY A 137 -4.85 -10.69 24.97
CA GLY A 137 -4.35 -9.54 25.77
C GLY A 137 -3.01 -9.78 26.46
N VAL A 138 -2.49 -11.01 26.49
CA VAL A 138 -1.10 -11.26 26.89
C VAL A 138 -0.17 -10.97 25.72
N THR A 139 0.91 -10.25 26.00
CA THR A 139 1.94 -9.91 25.02
C THR A 139 2.60 -11.17 24.46
N VAL A 140 2.58 -11.32 23.14
CA VAL A 140 3.33 -12.36 22.43
C VAL A 140 4.82 -12.06 22.57
N PRO A 141 5.68 -13.05 22.89
CA PRO A 141 7.12 -12.87 23.07
C PRO A 141 7.85 -12.72 21.72
N MET A 142 7.44 -11.72 20.94
CA MET A 142 8.02 -11.35 19.66
C MET A 142 8.18 -9.83 19.64
N SER A 143 9.38 -9.36 19.30
CA SER A 143 9.70 -7.94 19.35
C SER A 143 8.94 -7.15 18.27
N LEU A 144 8.42 -5.98 18.64
CA LEU A 144 7.75 -5.04 17.74
C LEU A 144 8.62 -4.66 16.51
N TRP A 145 9.94 -4.74 16.61
CA TRP A 145 10.88 -4.41 15.52
C TRP A 145 10.70 -5.25 14.26
N TRP A 146 10.09 -6.44 14.37
CA TRP A 146 9.74 -7.28 13.22
C TRP A 146 8.72 -6.63 12.27
N MET A 147 7.99 -5.61 12.73
CA MET A 147 7.06 -4.84 11.91
C MET A 147 7.77 -3.82 11.02
N VAL A 148 9.03 -3.44 11.30
CA VAL A 148 9.71 -2.37 10.54
C VAL A 148 9.78 -2.64 9.03
N PRO A 149 10.09 -3.87 8.54
CA PRO A 149 10.20 -4.14 7.11
C PRO A 149 8.93 -3.80 6.31
N GLN A 150 7.74 -4.20 6.78
CA GLN A 150 6.48 -3.91 6.06
C GLN A 150 6.17 -2.40 6.05
N TYR A 151 6.43 -1.66 7.14
CA TYR A 151 6.25 -0.20 7.16
C TYR A 151 7.23 0.53 6.23
N VAL A 152 8.51 0.11 6.21
CA VAL A 152 9.52 0.71 5.34
C VAL A 152 9.23 0.44 3.87
N LEU A 153 8.85 -0.79 3.52
CA LEU A 153 8.47 -1.14 2.14
C LEU A 153 7.25 -0.35 1.67
N LEU A 154 6.22 -0.18 2.52
CA LEU A 154 5.07 0.65 2.17
C LEU A 154 5.41 2.14 2.07
N GLY A 155 6.32 2.65 2.91
CA GLY A 155 6.84 4.01 2.75
C GLY A 155 7.58 4.21 1.42
N LEU A 156 8.39 3.23 1.00
CA LEU A 156 9.02 3.24 -0.31
C LEU A 156 7.99 3.16 -1.44
N ALA A 157 7.02 2.24 -1.34
CA ALA A 157 5.94 2.11 -2.30
C ALA A 157 5.16 3.43 -2.47
N ASN A 158 5.00 4.19 -1.39
CA ASN A 158 4.33 5.49 -1.40
C ASN A 158 5.06 6.55 -2.24
N VAL A 159 6.39 6.64 -2.13
CA VAL A 159 7.19 7.58 -2.93
C VAL A 159 7.13 7.28 -4.42
N PHE A 160 6.96 6.02 -4.79
CA PHE A 160 6.87 5.60 -6.19
C PHE A 160 5.43 5.71 -6.73
N THR A 161 4.44 5.27 -5.95
CA THR A 161 3.05 5.17 -6.39
C THR A 161 2.30 6.49 -6.27
N MET A 162 2.22 7.07 -5.07
CA MET A 162 1.40 8.26 -4.85
C MET A 162 1.98 9.48 -5.56
N VAL A 163 3.29 9.72 -5.43
CA VAL A 163 3.93 10.84 -6.14
C VAL A 163 3.82 10.65 -7.66
N GLY A 164 3.99 9.41 -8.15
CA GLY A 164 3.81 9.11 -9.57
C GLY A 164 2.38 9.32 -10.05
N LEU A 165 1.38 8.95 -9.26
CA LEU A 165 -0.03 9.17 -9.57
C LEU A 165 -0.38 10.66 -9.55
N GLU A 166 0.07 11.42 -8.56
CA GLU A 166 -0.12 12.87 -8.51
C GLU A 166 0.49 13.56 -9.74
N GLU A 167 1.74 13.26 -10.08
CA GLU A 167 2.40 13.77 -11.29
C GLU A 167 1.63 13.39 -12.55
N PHE A 168 1.23 12.13 -12.69
CA PHE A 168 0.52 11.62 -13.86
C PHE A 168 -0.86 12.26 -14.03
N PHE A 169 -1.70 12.26 -12.99
CA PHE A 169 -3.04 12.83 -13.08
C PHE A 169 -3.01 14.36 -13.21
N TYR A 170 -1.98 15.04 -12.69
CA TYR A 170 -1.81 16.47 -12.86
C TYR A 170 -1.39 16.83 -14.29
N ASP A 171 -0.46 16.06 -14.88
CA ASP A 171 0.10 16.34 -16.20
C ASP A 171 -0.84 15.94 -17.35
N GLN A 172 -1.62 14.88 -17.18
CA GLN A 172 -2.48 14.36 -18.23
C GLN A 172 -3.80 15.13 -18.39
N VAL A 173 -4.21 15.92 -17.39
CA VAL A 173 -5.43 16.73 -17.46
C VAL A 173 -5.15 18.12 -18.04
N PRO A 174 -6.11 18.74 -18.75
CA PRO A 174 -5.98 20.12 -19.20
C PRO A 174 -5.71 21.08 -18.03
N ASP A 175 -5.03 22.20 -18.27
CA ASP A 175 -4.67 23.17 -17.23
C ASP A 175 -5.84 23.60 -16.34
N ALA A 176 -7.02 23.77 -16.94
CA ALA A 176 -8.25 24.14 -16.22
C ALA A 176 -8.77 23.06 -15.25
N LEU A 177 -8.28 21.81 -15.36
CA LEU A 177 -8.73 20.63 -14.60
C LEU A 177 -7.62 20.03 -13.71
N ARG A 178 -6.48 20.71 -13.54
CA ARG A 178 -5.37 20.22 -12.69
C ARG A 178 -5.80 19.88 -11.26
N SER A 179 -6.68 20.69 -10.67
CA SER A 179 -7.26 20.40 -9.35
C SER A 179 -8.14 19.15 -9.34
N VAL A 180 -8.85 18.87 -10.45
CA VAL A 180 -9.64 17.65 -10.63
C VAL A 180 -8.72 16.43 -10.74
N GLY A 181 -7.58 16.54 -11.42
CA GLY A 181 -6.55 15.49 -11.46
C GLY A 181 -6.07 15.08 -10.06
N LEU A 182 -5.74 16.06 -9.21
CA LEU A 182 -5.36 15.79 -7.82
C LEU A 182 -6.53 15.23 -6.98
N ALA A 183 -7.75 15.72 -7.22
CA ALA A 183 -8.94 15.19 -6.57
C ALA A 183 -9.21 13.72 -6.94
N LEU A 184 -8.89 13.31 -8.17
CA LEU A 184 -8.94 11.91 -8.59
C LEU A 184 -7.94 11.05 -7.81
N CYS A 185 -6.72 11.54 -7.55
CA CYS A 185 -5.77 10.83 -6.68
C CYS A 185 -6.31 10.65 -5.26
N MET A 186 -6.90 11.70 -4.68
CA MET A 186 -7.52 11.60 -3.36
C MET A 186 -8.72 10.66 -3.34
N SER A 187 -9.50 10.60 -4.43
CA SER A 187 -10.63 9.68 -4.53
C SER A 187 -10.20 8.22 -4.59
N ILE A 188 -9.01 7.90 -5.15
CA ILE A 188 -8.44 6.54 -5.09
C ILE A 188 -8.30 6.10 -3.63
N MET A 189 -7.77 6.96 -2.77
CA MET A 189 -7.61 6.66 -1.33
C MET A 189 -8.95 6.50 -0.62
N GLY A 190 -9.93 7.36 -0.93
CA GLY A 190 -11.28 7.26 -0.38
C GLY A 190 -11.98 5.96 -0.79
N VAL A 191 -11.95 5.62 -2.07
CA VAL A 191 -12.55 4.39 -2.60
C VAL A 191 -11.81 3.16 -2.09
N GLY A 192 -10.47 3.21 -1.98
CA GLY A 192 -9.66 2.15 -1.40
C GLY A 192 -10.01 1.84 0.05
N ASN A 193 -10.34 2.84 0.87
CA ASN A 193 -10.85 2.62 2.23
C ASN A 193 -12.16 1.83 2.23
N TYR A 194 -13.14 2.23 1.41
CA TYR A 194 -14.40 1.49 1.30
C TYR A 194 -14.19 0.08 0.75
N ALA A 195 -13.36 -0.07 -0.28
CA ALA A 195 -13.03 -1.36 -0.88
C ALA A 195 -12.33 -2.28 0.12
N SER A 196 -11.44 -1.76 0.97
CA SER A 196 -10.82 -2.52 2.06
C SER A 196 -11.87 -3.02 3.06
N GLY A 197 -12.84 -2.18 3.45
CA GLY A 197 -13.92 -2.60 4.34
C GLY A 197 -14.79 -3.70 3.74
N VAL A 198 -15.14 -3.56 2.45
CA VAL A 198 -15.89 -4.58 1.69
C VAL A 198 -15.10 -5.88 1.61
N LEU A 199 -13.79 -5.81 1.31
CA LEU A 199 -12.93 -6.99 1.25
C LEU A 199 -12.89 -7.72 2.60
N VAL A 200 -12.66 -7.00 3.69
CA VAL A 200 -12.67 -7.56 5.05
C VAL A 200 -14.01 -8.25 5.33
N SER A 201 -15.13 -7.58 5.01
CA SER A 201 -16.48 -8.12 5.23
C SER A 201 -16.76 -9.37 4.39
N ALA A 202 -16.30 -9.38 3.13
CA ALA A 202 -16.45 -10.52 2.23
C ALA A 202 -15.63 -11.73 2.68
N VAL A 203 -14.38 -11.50 3.12
CA VAL A 203 -13.50 -12.54 3.65
C VAL A 203 -14.06 -13.09 4.96
N ASP A 204 -14.51 -12.22 5.87
CA ASP A 204 -15.14 -12.60 7.12
C ASP A 204 -16.36 -13.51 6.88
N TRP A 205 -17.27 -13.07 6.00
CA TRP A 205 -18.44 -13.86 5.61
C TRP A 205 -18.08 -15.20 4.95
N ALA A 206 -17.08 -15.23 4.08
CA ALA A 206 -16.65 -16.46 3.41
C ALA A 206 -16.02 -17.47 4.37
N THR A 207 -15.25 -17.00 5.35
CA THR A 207 -14.47 -17.84 6.27
C THR A 207 -15.30 -18.34 7.44
N MET A 208 -16.28 -17.57 7.92
CA MET A 208 -17.28 -18.02 8.90
C MET A 208 -18.06 -19.26 8.45
N ARG A 209 -18.26 -19.45 7.14
CA ARG A 209 -18.96 -20.63 6.58
C ARG A 209 -18.15 -21.91 6.70
N THR A 210 -16.83 -21.80 6.84
CA THR A 210 -15.90 -22.93 6.91
C THR A 210 -15.41 -23.24 8.33
N GLY A 211 -15.84 -22.48 9.32
CA GLY A 211 -15.40 -22.61 10.71
C GLY A 211 -15.11 -21.24 11.35
N GLU A 212 -13.91 -21.09 11.94
CA GLU A 212 -13.48 -19.81 12.52
C GLU A 212 -13.12 -18.78 11.43
N SER A 213 -13.58 -17.54 11.61
CA SER A 213 -13.23 -16.43 10.72
C SER A 213 -11.74 -16.11 10.78
N TRP A 214 -11.17 -15.62 9.68
CA TRP A 214 -9.81 -15.06 9.69
C TRP A 214 -9.70 -13.84 10.61
N PHE A 215 -10.82 -13.18 10.91
CA PHE A 215 -10.91 -12.07 11.84
C PHE A 215 -11.53 -12.57 13.16
N SER A 216 -10.74 -12.52 14.22
CA SER A 216 -11.18 -12.84 15.58
C SER A 216 -10.78 -11.72 16.52
N ASP A 217 -11.60 -11.45 17.53
CA ASP A 217 -11.25 -10.55 18.64
C ASP A 217 -9.97 -11.02 19.34
N ASN A 218 -9.76 -12.33 19.39
CA ASN A 218 -8.49 -12.91 19.79
C ASN A 218 -7.56 -13.03 18.59
N LEU A 219 -6.65 -12.07 18.44
CA LEU A 219 -5.69 -12.05 17.35
C LEU A 219 -4.77 -13.29 17.31
N ASN A 220 -4.62 -14.04 18.41
CA ASN A 220 -3.83 -15.27 18.42
C ASN A 220 -4.57 -16.47 17.79
N ARG A 221 -5.90 -16.38 17.66
CA ARG A 221 -6.74 -17.30 16.88
C ARG A 221 -7.06 -16.77 15.47
N ALA A 222 -6.98 -15.45 15.29
CA ALA A 222 -7.14 -14.84 13.96
C ALA A 222 -6.08 -15.34 12.98
N HIS A 223 -6.44 -15.35 11.70
CA HIS A 223 -5.56 -15.72 10.59
C HIS A 223 -5.28 -14.52 9.69
N LEU A 224 -4.72 -13.46 10.30
CA LEU A 224 -4.32 -12.26 9.58
C LEU A 224 -3.22 -12.53 8.54
N ASP A 225 -2.42 -13.58 8.73
CA ASP A 225 -1.45 -14.05 7.76
C ASP A 225 -2.12 -14.47 6.44
N TYR A 226 -3.27 -15.16 6.49
CA TYR A 226 -4.04 -15.52 5.30
C TYR A 226 -4.64 -14.29 4.61
N PHE A 227 -5.14 -13.33 5.39
CA PHE A 227 -5.65 -12.08 4.85
C PHE A 227 -4.54 -11.29 4.13
N TYR A 228 -3.35 -11.19 4.72
CA TYR A 228 -2.20 -10.53 4.10
C TYR A 228 -1.71 -11.26 2.85
N TRP A 229 -1.72 -12.60 2.82
CA TRP A 229 -1.44 -13.36 1.60
C TRP A 229 -2.47 -13.12 0.50
N ALA A 230 -3.76 -13.06 0.85
CA ALA A 230 -4.81 -12.74 -0.10
C ALA A 230 -4.62 -11.34 -0.68
N LEU A 231 -4.36 -10.33 0.16
CA LEU A 231 -4.02 -8.98 -0.29
C LEU A 231 -2.76 -8.94 -1.15
N ALA A 232 -1.72 -9.69 -0.82
CA ALA A 232 -0.50 -9.79 -1.64
C ALA A 232 -0.80 -10.34 -3.04
N GLY A 233 -1.66 -11.37 -3.13
CA GLY A 233 -2.12 -11.95 -4.40
C GLY A 233 -2.98 -10.99 -5.22
N VAL A 234 -3.92 -10.28 -4.60
CA VAL A 234 -4.73 -9.25 -5.26
C VAL A 234 -3.87 -8.09 -5.75
N ALA A 235 -2.89 -7.64 -4.96
CA ALA A 235 -1.92 -6.62 -5.35
C ALA A 235 -0.98 -7.10 -6.48
N ALA A 236 -0.59 -8.38 -6.49
CA ALA A 236 0.19 -8.94 -7.60
C ALA A 236 -0.63 -8.96 -8.90
N LEU A 237 -1.92 -9.30 -8.84
CA LEU A 237 -2.82 -9.23 -9.97
C LEU A 237 -3.03 -7.78 -10.44
N GLU A 238 -3.18 -6.84 -9.51
CA GLU A 238 -3.21 -5.39 -9.80
C GLU A 238 -2.01 -4.99 -10.63
N VAL A 239 -0.79 -5.36 -10.22
CA VAL A 239 0.44 -5.02 -10.96
C VAL A 239 0.38 -5.53 -12.39
N LEU A 240 -0.05 -6.77 -12.61
CA LEU A 240 -0.18 -7.34 -13.96
C LEU A 240 -1.20 -6.59 -14.82
N VAL A 241 -2.36 -6.25 -14.25
CA VAL A 241 -3.41 -5.50 -14.94
C VAL A 241 -2.96 -4.06 -15.22
N PHE A 242 -2.28 -3.41 -14.28
CA PHE A 242 -1.70 -2.09 -14.45
C PHE A 242 -0.63 -2.08 -15.55
N LEU A 243 0.24 -3.09 -15.61
CA LEU A 243 1.25 -3.23 -16.66
C LEU A 243 0.60 -3.40 -18.04
N TYR A 244 -0.49 -4.16 -18.12
CA TYR A 244 -1.25 -4.33 -19.36
C TYR A 244 -1.84 -3.00 -19.86
N PHE A 245 -2.41 -2.18 -18.98
CA PHE A 245 -2.93 -0.86 -19.38
C PHE A 245 -1.83 0.16 -19.67
N SER A 246 -0.77 0.19 -18.85
CA SER A 246 0.32 1.16 -19.00
C SER A 246 1.12 0.95 -20.29
N THR A 247 1.34 -0.29 -20.72
CA THR A 247 2.03 -0.59 -22.00
C THR A 247 1.24 -0.14 -23.23
N ARG A 248 -0.06 0.08 -23.10
CA ARG A 248 -0.96 0.54 -24.16
C ARG A 248 -1.38 1.99 -23.99
N TYR A 249 -0.90 2.64 -22.93
CA TYR A 249 -1.19 4.02 -22.65
C TYR A 249 -0.38 4.91 -23.60
N VAL A 250 -1.07 5.85 -24.25
CA VAL A 250 -0.44 6.86 -25.10
C VAL A 250 -0.52 8.18 -24.34
N TYR A 251 0.66 8.67 -23.95
CA TYR A 251 0.89 9.99 -23.34
C TYR A 251 0.40 11.13 -24.24
#